data_AF-A0A2J7RGM3-F1
#
_entry.id   AF-A0A2J7RGM3-F1
#
_cell.length_a   1.000
_cell.length_b   1.000
_cell.length_c   1.000
_cell.angle_alpha   90.00
_cell.angle_beta   90.00
_cell.angle_gamma   90.00
#
_symmetry.space_group_name_H-M   'P 1'
#
loop_
_entity.id
_entity.type
_entity.pdbx_description
1 polymer ?
#
loop_
_entity_poly.entity_id
_entity_poly.type
_entity_poly.pdbx_seq_one_letter_code
_entity_poly.pdbx_strand_id
1 'polypeptide(L)'
;MRSEIPLTPEQLEAVFDSLDVNRNGYLTIEQFLSGFGEFIASHPTDYWEEGSIMESPQKEIQEHDEPIEYLLRELESITVLHSVEVLRHLCQHVERETNPHIQNNLEIFLQQLVMDLKRCQEEQRNLEEALKLRDDEHQAEVHRLFEEMETQLREEKKNHTRHEEQRLRLRCITLEQDLAEKEQQLQDALTRQQELAERVRMLRSREMHIKEENERLVRSKKEIEAQLQAQNREIMQVQRILDDVRQNEAWERRKHLSTGFRLAKRIVLEQQGLMHQLQLLQQITTTLEAEGKVKIPDRNCQDNTGIHSSISSVTWNDALEKTPPQS
;
A
#
# COMPACT_ATOMS: atom_id res chain seq x y z
N MET A 1 -30.19 34.81 -58.88
CA MET A 1 -30.46 33.38 -58.64
C MET A 1 -29.46 32.61 -59.47
N ARG A 2 -28.44 32.01 -58.85
CA ARG A 2 -27.52 31.10 -59.56
C ARG A 2 -27.93 29.67 -59.23
N SER A 3 -28.11 28.92 -60.29
CA SER A 3 -28.66 27.57 -60.37
C SER A 3 -27.85 26.60 -59.52
N GLU A 4 -28.48 25.99 -58.51
CA GLU A 4 -27.94 24.80 -57.88
C GLU A 4 -27.84 23.71 -58.96
N ILE A 5 -26.64 23.18 -59.16
CA ILE A 5 -26.41 22.06 -60.07
C ILE A 5 -26.86 20.81 -59.31
N PRO A 6 -27.92 20.11 -59.75
CA PRO A 6 -28.41 18.94 -59.03
C PRO A 6 -27.45 17.77 -59.28
N LEU A 7 -26.46 17.61 -58.42
CA LEU A 7 -25.64 16.40 -58.36
C LEU A 7 -26.41 15.33 -57.59
N THR A 8 -26.42 14.10 -58.11
CA THR A 8 -26.96 12.97 -57.35
C THR A 8 -26.03 12.68 -56.15
N PRO A 9 -26.55 12.14 -55.04
CA PRO A 9 -25.73 11.86 -53.86
C PRO A 9 -24.52 10.97 -54.17
N GLU A 10 -24.64 10.04 -55.11
CA GLU A 10 -23.53 9.19 -55.57
C GLU A 10 -22.46 9.97 -56.34
N GLN A 11 -22.86 11.01 -57.09
CA GLN A 11 -21.93 11.90 -57.78
C GLN A 11 -21.20 12.82 -56.80
N LEU A 12 -21.90 13.28 -55.76
CA LEU A 12 -21.29 14.10 -54.70
C LEU A 12 -20.28 13.28 -53.90
N GLU A 13 -20.59 12.02 -53.61
CA GLU A 13 -19.69 11.07 -52.94
C GLU A 13 -18.45 10.78 -53.81
N ALA A 14 -18.62 10.59 -55.12
CA ALA A 14 -17.49 10.41 -56.04
C ALA A 14 -16.58 11.65 -56.12
N VAL A 15 -17.14 12.86 -56.09
CA VAL A 15 -16.36 14.11 -56.04
C VAL A 15 -15.62 14.21 -54.71
N PHE A 16 -16.28 13.87 -53.61
CA PHE A 16 -15.69 13.88 -52.27
C PHE A 16 -14.51 12.90 -52.16
N ASP A 17 -14.68 11.66 -52.64
CA ASP A 17 -13.63 10.63 -52.68
C ASP A 17 -12.43 11.05 -53.55
N SER A 18 -12.67 11.86 -54.60
CA SER A 18 -11.59 12.37 -55.46
C SER A 18 -10.76 13.47 -54.79
N LEU A 19 -11.37 14.23 -53.87
CA LEU A 19 -10.70 15.31 -53.12
C LEU A 19 -10.08 14.79 -51.82
N ASP A 20 -10.65 13.74 -51.21
CA ASP A 20 -10.16 13.13 -49.97
C ASP A 20 -9.08 12.08 -50.27
N VAL A 21 -7.92 12.58 -50.70
CA VAL A 21 -6.73 11.75 -50.98
C VAL A 21 -6.31 10.92 -49.75
N ASN A 22 -6.64 11.38 -48.54
CA ASN A 22 -6.26 10.74 -47.28
C ASN A 22 -7.30 9.74 -46.76
N ARG A 23 -8.49 9.66 -47.38
CA ARG A 23 -9.63 8.80 -47.00
C ARG A 23 -9.96 8.84 -45.51
N ASN A 24 -9.88 10.03 -44.93
CA ASN A 24 -10.17 10.25 -43.51
C ASN A 24 -11.63 10.67 -43.27
N GLY A 25 -12.43 10.83 -44.33
CA GLY A 25 -13.86 11.14 -44.27
C GLY A 25 -14.16 12.62 -44.07
N TYR A 26 -13.16 13.51 -44.20
CA TYR A 26 -13.35 14.96 -44.13
C TYR A 26 -12.28 15.70 -44.96
N LEU A 27 -12.72 16.71 -45.73
CA LEU A 27 -11.80 17.55 -46.51
C LEU A 27 -11.27 18.70 -45.65
N THR A 28 -9.95 18.88 -45.63
CA THR A 28 -9.36 20.14 -45.14
C THR A 28 -9.51 21.23 -46.20
N ILE A 29 -9.52 22.50 -45.77
CA ILE A 29 -9.66 23.66 -46.68
C ILE A 29 -8.56 23.65 -47.75
N GLU A 30 -7.35 23.25 -47.39
CA GLU A 30 -6.22 23.12 -48.31
C GLU A 30 -6.45 22.02 -49.36
N GLN A 31 -6.96 20.85 -48.97
CA GLN A 31 -7.30 19.76 -49.89
C GLN A 31 -8.40 20.17 -50.87
N PHE A 32 -9.43 20.86 -50.35
CA PHE A 32 -10.52 21.38 -51.17
C PHE A 32 -10.02 22.41 -52.19
N LEU A 33 -9.23 23.41 -51.77
CA LEU A 33 -8.70 24.44 -52.66
C LEU A 33 -7.71 23.89 -53.69
N SER A 34 -6.87 22.92 -53.29
CA SER A 34 -5.93 22.27 -54.20
C SER A 34 -6.64 21.49 -55.30
N GLY A 35 -7.59 20.62 -54.95
CA GLY A 35 -8.29 19.80 -55.93
C GLY A 35 -9.30 20.60 -56.77
N PHE A 36 -9.93 21.63 -56.19
CA PHE A 36 -10.83 22.51 -56.94
C PHE A 36 -10.06 23.46 -57.87
N GLY A 37 -8.87 23.92 -57.47
CA GLY A 37 -7.99 24.73 -58.32
C GLY A 37 -7.51 23.97 -59.56
N GLU A 38 -7.19 22.68 -59.41
CA GLU A 38 -6.82 21.80 -60.53
C GLU A 38 -8.01 21.56 -61.48
N PHE A 39 -9.24 21.46 -60.95
CA PHE A 39 -10.47 21.39 -61.73
C PHE A 39 -10.72 22.65 -62.58
N ILE A 40 -10.51 23.85 -62.02
CA ILE A 40 -10.64 25.12 -62.76
C ILE A 40 -9.56 25.28 -63.83
N ALA A 41 -8.32 24.85 -63.54
CA ALA A 41 -7.23 24.91 -64.52
C ALA A 41 -7.44 23.96 -65.71
N SER A 42 -8.18 22.85 -65.51
CA SER A 42 -8.48 21.87 -66.56
C SER A 42 -9.60 22.27 -67.54
N HIS A 43 -10.37 23.32 -67.21
CA HIS A 43 -11.45 23.85 -68.06
C HIS A 43 -11.36 25.38 -68.17
N PRO A 44 -10.46 25.91 -69.01
CA PRO A 44 -10.42 27.34 -69.26
C PRO A 44 -11.71 27.73 -69.98
N THR A 45 -12.60 28.43 -69.26
CA THR A 45 -13.72 29.11 -69.87
C THR A 45 -13.16 30.32 -70.60
N ASP A 46 -13.16 30.24 -71.93
CA ASP A 46 -12.82 31.31 -72.88
C ASP A 46 -13.67 32.55 -72.64
N TYR A 47 -13.31 33.43 -71.71
CA TYR A 47 -13.78 34.81 -71.67
C TYR A 47 -12.85 35.57 -70.75
N TRP A 48 -11.85 36.25 -71.32
CA TRP A 48 -11.33 37.58 -70.95
C TRP A 48 -10.23 37.92 -71.97
N GLU A 49 -10.64 38.31 -73.19
CA GLU A 49 -9.77 39.05 -74.10
C GLU A 49 -9.50 40.42 -73.48
N GLU A 50 -8.30 40.63 -72.97
CA GLU A 50 -7.80 41.97 -72.64
C GLU A 50 -7.09 42.53 -73.88
N GLY A 51 -7.88 42.93 -74.85
CA GLY A 51 -7.44 43.77 -75.97
C GLY A 51 -7.60 45.23 -75.61
N SER A 52 -6.50 45.98 -75.51
CA SER A 52 -6.54 47.43 -75.74
C SER A 52 -5.23 47.93 -76.34
N ILE A 53 -5.20 47.87 -77.66
CA ILE A 53 -4.33 48.60 -78.57
C ILE A 53 -4.84 50.05 -78.66
N MET A 54 -3.90 51.01 -78.69
CA MET A 54 -3.99 52.38 -79.25
C MET A 54 -5.23 53.23 -78.94
N GLU A 55 -5.03 54.47 -78.50
CA GLU A 55 -4.76 55.62 -79.39
C GLU A 55 -5.06 56.91 -78.63
N SER A 56 -4.06 57.78 -78.55
CA SER A 56 -4.28 59.21 -78.30
C SER A 56 -5.10 59.78 -79.45
N PRO A 57 -6.00 60.73 -79.16
CA PRO A 57 -5.98 61.94 -79.97
C PRO A 57 -5.85 63.17 -79.09
N GLN A 58 -4.79 63.93 -79.35
CA GLN A 58 -4.76 65.36 -79.07
C GLN A 58 -6.00 66.02 -79.66
N LYS A 59 -6.75 66.78 -78.85
CA LYS A 59 -7.60 67.86 -79.34
C LYS A 59 -7.05 69.18 -78.84
N GLU A 60 -6.62 69.95 -79.82
CA GLU A 60 -6.27 71.36 -79.73
C GLU A 60 -7.46 72.13 -79.13
N ILE A 61 -7.19 72.90 -78.08
CA ILE A 61 -8.13 73.85 -77.48
C ILE A 61 -8.13 75.07 -78.40
N GLN A 62 -9.20 75.25 -79.17
CA GLN A 62 -9.54 76.54 -79.75
C GLN A 62 -10.23 77.37 -78.67
N GLU A 63 -9.58 78.45 -78.26
CA GLU A 63 -10.17 79.51 -77.44
C GLU A 63 -11.15 80.32 -78.29
N HIS A 64 -12.45 80.12 -78.06
CA HIS A 64 -13.49 81.14 -77.84
C HIS A 64 -14.87 80.50 -78.05
N ASP A 65 -15.34 79.74 -77.05
CA ASP A 65 -16.77 79.49 -76.94
C ASP A 65 -17.46 80.77 -76.44
N GLU A 66 -18.64 81.10 -76.97
CA GLU A 66 -19.51 82.08 -76.34
C GLU A 66 -19.80 81.65 -74.88
N PRO A 67 -19.94 82.60 -73.93
CA PRO A 67 -20.03 82.28 -72.50
C PRO A 67 -21.15 81.28 -72.16
N ILE A 68 -22.21 81.24 -72.97
CA ILE A 68 -23.34 80.29 -72.84
C ILE A 68 -22.96 78.87 -73.28
N GLU A 69 -22.22 78.70 -74.37
CA GLU A 69 -21.76 77.38 -74.86
C GLU A 69 -20.76 76.72 -73.90
N TYR A 70 -19.90 77.53 -73.25
CA TYR A 70 -19.05 77.04 -72.17
C TYR A 70 -19.88 76.49 -70.99
N LEU A 71 -20.92 77.21 -70.57
CA LEU A 71 -21.79 76.79 -69.46
C LEU A 71 -22.61 75.54 -69.80
N LEU A 72 -23.10 75.42 -71.03
CA LEU A 72 -23.80 74.22 -71.50
C LEU A 72 -22.86 73.00 -71.51
N ARG A 73 -21.63 73.15 -71.99
CA ARG A 73 -20.62 72.09 -71.94
C ARG A 73 -20.29 71.68 -70.50
N GLU A 74 -20.22 72.63 -69.58
CA GLU A 74 -20.01 72.36 -68.16
C GLU A 74 -21.21 71.61 -67.55
N LEU A 75 -22.46 71.96 -67.92
CA LEU A 75 -23.66 71.22 -67.52
C LEU A 75 -23.69 69.80 -68.10
N GLU A 76 -23.22 69.59 -69.33
CA GLU A 76 -23.10 68.25 -69.95
C GLU A 76 -22.10 67.35 -69.23
N SER A 77 -21.06 67.94 -68.65
CA SER A 77 -20.07 67.20 -67.86
C SER A 77 -20.62 66.71 -66.52
N ILE A 78 -21.66 67.35 -66.01
CA ILE A 78 -22.30 67.00 -64.75
C ILE A 78 -23.50 66.08 -65.08
N THR A 79 -23.26 64.78 -64.97
CA THR A 79 -24.11 63.65 -65.40
C THR A 79 -25.53 63.59 -64.84
N VAL A 80 -25.95 64.59 -64.07
CA VAL A 80 -27.26 64.66 -63.40
C VAL A 80 -28.37 65.13 -64.36
N LEU A 81 -28.03 65.95 -65.37
CA LEU A 81 -29.01 66.50 -66.30
C LEU A 81 -29.20 65.59 -67.52
N HIS A 82 -30.32 64.87 -67.55
CA HIS A 82 -30.70 64.00 -68.67
C HIS A 82 -31.22 64.77 -69.89
N SER A 83 -31.37 66.10 -69.80
CA SER A 83 -32.04 66.94 -70.80
C SER A 83 -31.25 68.22 -71.13
N VAL A 84 -29.93 68.16 -71.22
CA VAL A 84 -29.11 69.32 -71.63
C VAL A 84 -29.45 69.78 -73.05
N GLU A 85 -29.93 68.87 -73.91
CA GLU A 85 -30.41 69.20 -75.26
C GLU A 85 -31.57 70.21 -75.27
N VAL A 86 -32.44 70.17 -74.24
CA VAL A 86 -33.55 71.13 -74.09
C VAL A 86 -33.03 72.51 -73.71
N LEU A 87 -32.01 72.58 -72.87
CA LEU A 87 -31.32 73.81 -72.51
C LEU A 87 -30.56 74.39 -73.71
N ARG A 88 -29.92 73.54 -74.52
CA ARG A 88 -29.24 73.93 -75.76
C ARG A 88 -30.20 74.56 -76.77
N HIS A 89 -31.38 73.93 -76.98
CA HIS A 89 -32.43 74.50 -77.84
C HIS A 89 -32.98 75.84 -77.32
N LEU A 90 -33.08 76.01 -76.00
CA LEU A 90 -33.49 77.27 -75.37
C LEU A 90 -32.45 78.38 -75.59
N CYS A 91 -31.16 78.07 -75.45
CA CYS A 91 -30.07 79.01 -75.70
C CYS A 91 -30.05 79.48 -77.15
N GLN A 92 -30.17 78.54 -78.11
CA GLN A 92 -30.29 78.85 -79.54
C GLN A 92 -31.53 79.69 -79.90
N HIS A 93 -32.60 79.63 -79.09
CA HIS A 93 -33.79 80.47 -79.28
C HIS A 93 -33.56 81.89 -78.77
N VAL A 94 -32.91 82.02 -77.61
CA VAL A 94 -32.59 83.31 -76.97
C VAL A 94 -31.51 84.08 -77.74
N GLU A 95 -30.54 83.40 -78.36
CA GLU A 95 -29.54 84.01 -79.25
C GLU A 95 -30.14 84.65 -80.51
N ARG A 96 -31.31 84.20 -80.96
CA ARG A 96 -32.04 84.80 -82.10
C ARG A 96 -32.83 86.03 -81.70
N GLU A 97 -33.07 86.25 -80.40
CA GLU A 97 -33.75 87.44 -79.89
C GLU A 97 -32.76 88.60 -79.73
N THR A 98 -33.07 89.78 -80.30
CA THR A 98 -32.15 90.94 -80.36
C THR A 98 -32.00 91.69 -79.03
N ASN A 99 -32.47 91.12 -77.91
CA ASN A 99 -32.52 91.79 -76.60
C ASN A 99 -31.35 91.34 -75.70
N PRO A 100 -30.34 92.21 -75.48
CA PRO A 100 -29.15 91.87 -74.71
C PRO A 100 -29.43 91.56 -73.23
N HIS A 101 -30.54 92.06 -72.67
CA HIS A 101 -30.89 91.79 -71.27
C HIS A 101 -31.37 90.35 -71.04
N ILE A 102 -32.01 89.73 -72.04
CA ILE A 102 -32.54 88.35 -71.92
C ILE A 102 -31.39 87.34 -72.03
N GLN A 103 -30.45 87.58 -72.95
CA GLN A 103 -29.22 86.79 -73.07
C GLN A 103 -28.40 86.84 -71.78
N ASN A 104 -28.22 88.04 -71.20
CA ASN A 104 -27.51 88.20 -69.93
C ASN A 104 -28.21 87.52 -68.75
N ASN A 105 -29.55 87.55 -68.68
CA ASN A 105 -30.31 86.85 -67.64
C ASN A 105 -30.20 85.33 -67.77
N LEU A 106 -30.22 84.82 -69.00
CA LEU A 106 -30.01 83.39 -69.28
C LEU A 106 -28.60 82.95 -68.88
N GLU A 107 -27.59 83.75 -69.23
CA GLU A 107 -26.21 83.50 -68.84
C GLU A 107 -26.06 83.45 -67.30
N ILE A 108 -26.59 84.44 -66.57
CA ILE A 108 -26.58 84.45 -65.09
C ILE A 108 -27.31 83.22 -64.52
N PHE A 109 -28.44 82.84 -65.09
CA PHE A 109 -29.19 81.65 -64.66
C PHE A 109 -28.39 80.36 -64.88
N LEU A 110 -27.76 80.19 -66.06
CA LEU A 110 -26.93 79.03 -66.36
C LEU A 110 -25.68 78.99 -65.48
N GLN A 111 -25.06 80.15 -65.20
CA GLN A 111 -23.96 80.26 -64.24
C GLN A 111 -24.39 79.78 -62.85
N GLN A 112 -25.54 80.25 -62.35
CA GLN A 112 -26.08 79.82 -61.05
C GLN A 112 -26.41 78.33 -61.04
N LEU A 113 -27.02 77.80 -62.11
CA LEU A 113 -27.36 76.38 -62.24
C LEU A 113 -26.10 75.50 -62.24
N VAL A 114 -25.07 75.90 -63.01
CA VAL A 114 -23.76 75.22 -63.01
C VAL A 114 -23.15 75.23 -61.61
N MET A 115 -23.16 76.39 -60.93
CA MET A 115 -22.61 76.52 -59.58
C MET A 115 -23.34 75.65 -58.56
N ASP A 116 -24.67 75.65 -58.57
CA ASP A 116 -25.49 74.85 -57.66
C ASP A 116 -25.32 73.35 -57.91
N LEU A 117 -25.26 72.94 -59.18
CA LEU A 117 -25.09 71.54 -59.54
C LEU A 117 -23.68 71.02 -59.19
N LYS A 118 -22.64 71.83 -59.40
CA LYS A 118 -21.28 71.55 -58.91
C LYS A 118 -21.24 71.45 -57.39
N ARG A 119 -21.91 72.35 -56.68
CA ARG A 119 -22.01 72.29 -55.21
C ARG A 119 -22.67 70.99 -54.75
N CYS A 120 -23.79 70.58 -55.36
CA CYS A 120 -24.45 69.32 -55.02
C CYS A 120 -23.58 68.09 -55.32
N GLN A 121 -22.84 68.09 -56.43
CA GLN A 121 -21.90 67.01 -56.75
C GLN A 121 -20.78 66.91 -55.72
N GLU A 122 -20.25 68.05 -55.27
CA GLU A 122 -19.21 68.11 -54.24
C GLU A 122 -19.75 67.67 -52.87
N GLU A 123 -20.97 68.09 -52.49
CA GLU A 123 -21.65 67.63 -51.28
C GLU A 123 -21.88 66.11 -51.31
N GLN A 124 -22.28 65.55 -52.45
CA GLN A 124 -22.43 64.11 -52.61
C GLN A 124 -21.10 63.38 -52.45
N ARG A 125 -20.02 63.83 -53.10
CA ARG A 125 -18.67 63.26 -52.93
C ARG A 125 -18.22 63.31 -51.48
N ASN A 126 -18.37 64.45 -50.82
CA ASN A 126 -18.03 64.60 -49.42
C ASN A 126 -18.82 63.64 -48.51
N LEU A 127 -20.11 63.43 -48.80
CA LEU A 127 -20.94 62.47 -48.06
C LEU A 127 -20.47 61.03 -48.30
N GLU A 128 -20.17 60.66 -49.54
CA GLU A 128 -19.64 59.34 -49.90
C GLU A 128 -18.28 59.08 -49.24
N GLU A 129 -17.39 60.07 -49.22
CA GLU A 129 -16.10 59.99 -48.52
C GLU A 129 -16.28 59.86 -47.01
N ALA A 130 -17.18 60.64 -46.40
CA ALA A 130 -17.49 60.53 -44.99
C ALA A 130 -18.09 59.16 -44.63
N LEU A 131 -18.95 58.61 -45.49
CA LEU A 131 -19.51 57.26 -45.31
C LEU A 131 -18.44 56.18 -45.44
N LYS A 132 -17.54 56.27 -46.42
CA LYS A 132 -16.40 55.35 -46.56
C LYS A 132 -15.51 55.39 -45.32
N LEU A 133 -15.15 56.59 -44.86
CA LEU A 133 -14.36 56.74 -43.63
C LEU A 133 -15.05 56.12 -42.42
N ARG A 134 -16.37 56.30 -42.29
CA ARG A 134 -17.16 55.67 -41.22
C ARG A 134 -17.21 54.15 -41.33
N ASP A 135 -17.31 53.60 -42.53
CA ASP A 135 -17.29 52.16 -42.76
C ASP A 135 -15.91 51.58 -42.43
N ASP A 136 -14.82 52.24 -42.87
CA ASP A 136 -13.44 51.85 -42.56
C ASP A 136 -13.16 51.90 -41.05
N GLU A 137 -13.61 52.96 -40.35
CA GLU A 137 -13.53 53.07 -38.89
C GLU A 137 -14.30 51.94 -38.20
N HIS A 138 -15.51 51.62 -38.68
CA HIS A 138 -16.31 50.54 -38.13
C HIS A 138 -15.66 49.17 -38.35
N GLN A 139 -15.16 48.91 -39.57
CA GLN A 139 -14.43 47.70 -39.88
C GLN A 139 -13.19 47.57 -38.99
N ALA A 140 -12.41 48.64 -38.83
CA ALA A 140 -11.23 48.63 -37.96
C ALA A 140 -11.60 48.32 -36.50
N GLU A 141 -12.68 48.89 -35.97
CA GLU A 141 -13.16 48.62 -34.61
C GLU A 141 -13.60 47.16 -34.45
N VAL A 142 -14.31 46.61 -35.42
CA VAL A 142 -14.72 45.20 -35.43
C VAL A 142 -13.49 44.28 -35.42
N HIS A 143 -12.50 44.54 -36.27
CA HIS A 143 -11.25 43.77 -36.27
C HIS A 143 -10.53 43.86 -34.93
N ARG A 144 -10.43 45.06 -34.33
CA ARG A 144 -9.82 45.25 -33.02
C ARG A 144 -10.54 44.45 -31.93
N LEU A 145 -11.87 44.42 -31.94
CA LEU A 145 -12.67 43.64 -30.98
C LEU A 145 -12.46 42.13 -31.17
N PHE A 146 -12.33 41.64 -32.41
CA PHE A 146 -12.01 40.25 -32.67
C PHE A 146 -10.60 39.87 -32.18
N GLU A 147 -9.60 40.72 -32.45
CA GLU A 147 -8.24 40.53 -31.97
C GLU A 147 -8.19 40.51 -30.43
N GLU A 148 -8.87 41.45 -29.78
CA GLU A 148 -8.96 41.50 -28.32
C GLU A 148 -9.60 40.22 -27.77
N MET A 149 -10.74 39.80 -28.32
CA MET A 149 -11.42 38.57 -27.92
C MET A 149 -10.51 37.34 -28.12
N GLU A 150 -9.77 37.27 -29.22
CA GLU A 150 -8.85 36.16 -29.47
C GLU A 150 -7.68 36.13 -28.47
N THR A 151 -7.13 37.30 -28.13
CA THR A 151 -6.09 37.41 -27.11
C THR A 151 -6.61 37.00 -25.73
N GLN A 152 -7.82 37.43 -25.36
CA GLN A 152 -8.47 37.03 -24.10
C GLN A 152 -8.72 35.53 -24.07
N LEU A 153 -9.25 34.94 -25.15
CA LEU A 153 -9.49 33.50 -25.23
C LEU A 153 -8.18 32.70 -25.12
N ARG A 154 -7.09 33.17 -25.74
CA ARG A 154 -5.77 32.54 -25.63
C ARG A 154 -5.24 32.60 -24.20
N GLU A 155 -5.36 33.74 -23.53
CA GLU A 155 -4.87 33.91 -22.16
C GLU A 155 -5.71 33.10 -21.16
N GLU A 156 -7.03 33.10 -21.29
CA GLU A 156 -7.93 32.28 -20.46
C GLU A 156 -7.66 30.78 -20.63
N LYS A 157 -7.46 30.29 -21.87
CA LYS A 157 -7.06 28.89 -22.11
C LYS A 157 -5.74 28.56 -21.42
N LYS A 158 -4.73 29.42 -21.55
CA LYS A 158 -3.42 29.24 -20.91
C LYS A 158 -3.51 29.24 -19.38
N ASN A 159 -4.29 30.16 -18.80
CA ASN A 159 -4.52 30.24 -17.37
C ASN A 159 -5.28 29.02 -16.85
N HIS A 160 -6.30 28.56 -17.58
CA HIS A 160 -7.03 27.34 -17.25
C HIS A 160 -6.10 26.12 -17.20
N THR A 161 -5.30 25.90 -18.25
CA THR A 161 -4.33 24.80 -18.29
C THR A 161 -3.33 24.89 -17.14
N ARG A 162 -2.79 26.09 -16.86
CA ARG A 162 -1.86 26.31 -15.74
C ARG A 162 -2.51 25.98 -14.39
N HIS A 163 -3.75 26.40 -14.17
CA HIS A 163 -4.49 26.10 -12.95
C HIS A 163 -4.78 24.61 -12.81
N GLU A 164 -5.15 23.93 -13.89
CA GLU A 164 -5.36 22.50 -13.90
C GLU A 164 -4.08 21.73 -13.62
N GLU A 165 -2.96 22.07 -14.26
CA GLU A 165 -1.65 21.50 -13.99
C GLU A 165 -1.25 21.69 -12.52
N GLN A 166 -1.45 22.88 -11.97
CA GLN A 166 -1.14 23.15 -10.57
C GLN A 166 -2.01 22.31 -9.62
N ARG A 167 -3.31 22.20 -9.90
CA ARG A 167 -4.24 21.37 -9.12
C ARG A 167 -3.84 19.90 -9.18
N LEU A 168 -3.48 19.40 -10.35
CA LEU A 168 -3.01 18.02 -10.54
C LEU A 168 -1.68 17.79 -9.80
N ARG A 169 -0.72 18.71 -9.91
CA ARG A 169 0.55 18.64 -9.17
C ARG A 169 0.35 18.56 -7.67
N LEU A 170 -0.51 19.43 -7.12
CA LEU A 170 -0.82 19.40 -5.68
C LEU A 170 -1.44 18.06 -5.28
N ARG A 171 -2.37 17.54 -6.08
CA ARG A 171 -2.99 16.23 -5.84
C ARG A 171 -1.96 15.10 -5.91
N CYS A 172 -1.03 15.13 -6.86
CA CYS A 172 0.05 14.15 -6.95
C CYS A 172 0.94 14.19 -5.71
N ILE A 173 1.36 15.39 -5.26
CA ILE A 173 2.18 15.54 -4.05
C ILE A 173 1.46 14.98 -2.82
N THR A 174 0.18 15.27 -2.65
CA THR A 174 -0.60 14.72 -1.52
C THR A 174 -0.68 13.19 -1.59
N LEU A 175 -0.94 12.62 -2.76
CA LEU A 175 -1.01 11.17 -2.93
C LEU A 175 0.36 10.49 -2.71
N GLU A 176 1.45 11.13 -3.14
CA GLU A 176 2.82 10.64 -2.88
C GLU A 176 3.15 10.65 -1.39
N GLN A 177 2.72 11.68 -0.66
CA GLN A 177 2.86 11.76 0.81
C GLN A 177 2.07 10.66 1.50
N ASP A 178 0.78 10.50 1.16
CA ASP A 178 -0.07 9.44 1.71
C ASP A 178 0.52 8.05 1.42
N LEU A 179 1.04 7.83 0.21
CA LEU A 179 1.67 6.57 -0.17
C LEU A 179 2.94 6.31 0.64
N ALA A 180 3.81 7.31 0.81
CA ALA A 180 5.01 7.19 1.63
C ALA A 180 4.68 6.90 3.11
N GLU A 181 3.66 7.56 3.67
CA GLU A 181 3.19 7.27 5.03
C GLU A 181 2.66 5.83 5.17
N LYS A 182 1.92 5.34 4.16
CA LYS A 182 1.42 3.97 4.13
C LYS A 182 2.54 2.95 3.98
N GLU A 183 3.54 3.22 3.15
CA GLU A 183 4.73 2.39 3.02
C GLU A 183 5.51 2.31 4.34
N GLN A 184 5.68 3.43 5.04
CA GLN A 184 6.31 3.44 6.35
C GLN A 184 5.50 2.63 7.38
N GLN A 185 4.18 2.80 7.42
CA GLN A 185 3.30 2.01 8.30
C GLN A 185 3.39 0.50 8.02
N LEU A 186 3.51 0.12 6.74
CA LEU A 186 3.69 -1.27 6.35
C LEU A 186 5.07 -1.82 6.77
N GLN A 187 6.14 -1.04 6.62
CA GLN A 187 7.46 -1.42 7.09
C GLN A 187 7.49 -1.61 8.60
N ASP A 188 6.89 -0.71 9.38
CA ASP A 188 6.78 -0.84 10.84
C ASP A 188 5.95 -2.05 11.26
N ALA A 189 4.88 -2.37 10.53
CA ALA A 189 4.08 -3.56 10.78
C ALA A 189 4.87 -4.84 10.48
N LEU A 190 5.66 -4.84 9.40
CA LEU A 190 6.50 -5.98 9.01
C LEU A 190 7.61 -6.23 10.03
N THR A 191 8.30 -5.20 10.51
CA THR A 191 9.34 -5.33 11.54
C THR A 191 8.75 -5.88 12.83
N ARG A 192 7.61 -5.35 13.30
CA ARG A 192 6.88 -5.89 14.46
C ARG A 192 6.47 -7.35 14.27
N GLN A 193 6.01 -7.72 13.07
CA GLN A 193 5.67 -9.11 12.77
C GLN A 193 6.89 -10.03 12.88
N GLN A 194 8.04 -9.60 12.35
CA GLN A 194 9.29 -10.36 12.44
C GLN A 194 9.76 -10.50 13.89
N GLU A 195 9.73 -9.43 14.69
CA GLU A 195 10.06 -9.46 16.11
C GLU A 195 9.17 -10.42 16.90
N LEU A 196 7.86 -10.38 16.66
CA LEU A 196 6.90 -11.29 17.29
C LEU A 196 7.13 -12.74 16.85
N ALA A 197 7.43 -12.98 15.58
CA ALA A 197 7.75 -14.32 15.08
C ALA A 197 9.02 -14.89 15.74
N GLU A 198 10.07 -14.06 15.91
CA GLU A 198 11.28 -14.45 16.63
C GLU A 198 10.97 -14.77 18.09
N ARG A 199 10.17 -13.93 18.75
CA ARG A 199 9.77 -14.14 20.14
C ARG A 199 8.98 -15.44 20.33
N VAL A 200 8.07 -15.75 19.40
CA VAL A 200 7.35 -17.03 19.39
C VAL A 200 8.31 -18.21 19.22
N ARG A 201 9.29 -18.11 18.31
CA ARG A 201 10.32 -19.15 18.11
C ARG A 201 11.13 -19.39 19.38
N MET A 202 11.58 -18.32 20.03
CA MET A 202 12.34 -18.38 21.29
C MET A 202 11.54 -19.00 22.42
N LEU A 203 10.26 -18.62 22.58
CA LEU A 203 9.38 -19.19 23.59
C LEU A 203 9.14 -20.69 23.36
N ARG A 204 8.93 -21.12 22.11
CA ARG A 204 8.79 -22.53 21.76
C ARG A 204 10.04 -23.35 22.09
N SER A 205 11.22 -22.80 21.79
CA SER A 205 12.50 -23.45 22.15
C SER A 205 12.64 -23.60 23.67
N ARG A 206 12.33 -22.54 24.43
CA ARG A 206 12.33 -22.58 25.89
C ARG A 206 11.32 -23.57 26.45
N GLU A 207 10.11 -23.62 25.90
CA GLU A 207 9.07 -24.57 26.29
C GLU A 207 9.54 -26.02 26.07
N MET A 208 10.19 -26.29 24.93
CA MET A 208 10.79 -27.60 24.64
C MET A 208 11.85 -27.99 25.68
N HIS A 209 12.77 -27.09 26.02
CA HIS A 209 13.79 -27.35 27.05
C HIS A 209 13.19 -27.60 28.44
N ILE A 210 12.19 -26.81 28.84
CA ILE A 210 11.48 -27.02 30.11
C ILE A 210 10.80 -28.38 30.11
N LYS A 211 10.19 -28.80 28.99
CA LYS A 211 9.56 -30.11 28.86
C LYS A 211 10.58 -31.25 28.98
N GLU A 212 11.71 -31.16 28.29
CA GLU A 212 12.81 -32.14 28.37
C GLU A 212 13.35 -32.28 29.80
N GLU A 213 13.56 -31.16 30.49
CA GLU A 213 14.01 -31.13 31.88
C GLU A 213 12.97 -31.73 32.83
N ASN A 214 11.69 -31.39 32.66
CA ASN A 214 10.61 -31.96 33.46
C ASN A 214 10.52 -33.48 33.27
N GLU A 215 10.62 -33.97 32.03
CA GLU A 215 10.67 -35.41 31.75
C GLU A 215 11.87 -36.08 32.42
N ARG A 216 13.04 -35.42 32.46
CA ARG A 216 14.23 -35.91 33.17
C ARG A 216 14.01 -35.98 34.68
N LEU A 217 13.42 -34.93 35.28
CA LEU A 217 13.10 -34.91 36.70
C LEU A 217 12.07 -35.98 37.07
N VAL A 218 11.04 -36.19 36.23
CA VAL A 218 10.05 -37.26 36.43
C VAL A 218 10.70 -38.64 36.37
N ARG A 219 11.65 -38.87 35.45
CA ARG A 219 12.42 -40.12 35.38
C ARG A 219 13.23 -40.36 36.65
N SER A 220 14.03 -39.37 37.07
CA SER A 220 14.83 -39.45 38.30
C SER A 220 13.97 -39.65 39.55
N LYS A 221 12.83 -38.95 39.65
CA LYS A 221 11.87 -39.14 40.74
C LYS A 221 11.37 -40.59 40.80
N LYS A 222 10.97 -41.18 39.66
CA LYS A 222 10.51 -42.58 39.60
C LYS A 222 11.60 -43.56 40.01
N GLU A 223 12.85 -43.31 39.62
CA GLU A 223 14.00 -44.13 40.02
C GLU A 223 14.22 -44.10 41.53
N ILE A 224 14.19 -42.91 42.14
CA ILE A 224 14.33 -42.75 43.60
C ILE A 224 13.15 -43.40 44.34
N GLU A 225 11.93 -43.22 43.86
CA GLU A 225 10.75 -43.89 44.43
C GLU A 225 10.88 -45.42 44.36
N ALA A 226 11.39 -45.97 43.24
CA ALA A 226 11.64 -47.40 43.10
C ALA A 226 12.75 -47.90 44.05
N GLN A 227 13.84 -47.14 44.20
CA GLN A 227 14.90 -47.43 45.16
C GLN A 227 14.37 -47.41 46.60
N LEU A 228 13.57 -46.40 46.96
CA LEU A 228 12.95 -46.29 48.29
C LEU A 228 12.02 -47.48 48.55
N GLN A 229 11.23 -47.91 47.57
CA GLN A 229 10.40 -49.10 47.69
C GLN A 229 11.23 -50.38 47.87
N ALA A 230 12.35 -50.52 47.15
CA ALA A 230 13.25 -51.66 47.30
C ALA A 230 13.87 -51.70 48.70
N GLN A 231 14.40 -50.57 49.19
CA GLN A 231 14.94 -50.44 50.54
C GLN A 231 13.88 -50.71 51.61
N ASN A 232 12.64 -50.25 51.43
CA ASN A 232 11.56 -50.54 52.38
C ASN A 232 11.22 -52.05 52.41
N ARG A 233 11.26 -52.73 51.26
CA ARG A 233 11.08 -54.20 51.20
C ARG A 233 12.23 -54.92 51.91
N GLU A 234 13.47 -54.46 51.73
CA GLU A 234 14.65 -55.00 52.43
C GLU A 234 14.52 -54.81 53.94
N ILE A 235 14.14 -53.62 54.41
CA ILE A 235 13.89 -53.34 55.82
C ILE A 235 12.81 -54.28 56.38
N MET A 236 11.69 -54.46 55.67
CA MET A 236 10.65 -55.40 56.10
C MET A 236 11.14 -56.85 56.17
N GLN A 237 12.02 -57.27 55.26
CA GLN A 237 12.63 -58.61 55.31
C GLN A 237 13.54 -58.76 56.54
N VAL A 238 14.41 -57.77 56.78
CA VAL A 238 15.31 -57.77 57.94
C VAL A 238 14.51 -57.75 59.25
N GLN A 239 13.44 -56.96 59.33
CA GLN A 239 12.53 -56.94 60.49
C GLN A 239 11.90 -58.32 60.75
N ARG A 240 11.41 -59.00 59.71
CA ARG A 240 10.86 -60.37 59.85
C ARG A 240 11.91 -61.35 60.36
N ILE A 241 13.10 -61.35 59.78
CA ILE A 241 14.21 -62.21 60.22
C ILE A 241 14.55 -61.93 61.70
N LEU A 242 14.60 -60.65 62.08
CA LEU A 242 14.89 -60.25 63.46
C LEU A 242 13.79 -60.70 64.43
N ASP A 243 12.52 -60.63 64.03
CA ASP A 243 11.41 -61.15 64.81
C ASP A 243 11.46 -62.68 64.94
N ASP A 244 11.79 -63.41 63.87
CA ASP A 244 11.97 -64.87 63.89
C ASP A 244 13.12 -65.27 64.83
N VAL A 245 14.26 -64.58 64.77
CA VAL A 245 15.40 -64.81 65.67
C VAL A 245 15.00 -64.53 67.12
N ARG A 246 14.30 -63.43 67.40
CA ARG A 246 13.80 -63.10 68.75
C ARG A 246 12.83 -64.17 69.28
N GLN A 247 11.94 -64.68 68.43
CA GLN A 247 11.02 -65.76 68.80
C GLN A 247 11.79 -67.06 69.08
N ASN A 248 12.79 -67.41 68.25
CA ASN A 248 13.61 -68.59 68.47
C ASN A 248 14.42 -68.48 69.77
N GLU A 249 15.08 -67.36 70.03
CA GLU A 249 15.79 -67.12 71.29
C GLU A 249 14.85 -67.27 72.51
N ALA A 250 13.63 -66.72 72.44
CA ALA A 250 12.65 -66.84 73.51
C ALA A 250 12.19 -68.30 73.71
N TRP A 251 12.00 -69.04 72.61
CA TRP A 251 11.67 -70.46 72.64
C TRP A 251 12.80 -71.31 73.22
N GLU A 252 14.04 -71.07 72.79
CA GLU A 252 15.25 -71.74 73.31
C GLU A 252 15.42 -71.46 74.79
N ARG A 253 15.35 -70.20 75.24
CA ARG A 253 15.38 -69.84 76.67
C ARG A 253 14.32 -70.60 77.46
N ARG A 254 13.09 -70.69 76.96
CA ARG A 254 11.99 -71.44 77.60
C ARG A 254 12.29 -72.95 77.66
N LYS A 255 12.83 -73.51 76.56
CA LYS A 255 13.25 -74.92 76.49
C LYS A 255 14.38 -75.21 77.49
N HIS A 256 15.41 -74.38 77.56
CA HIS A 256 16.52 -74.48 78.50
C HIS A 256 16.05 -74.38 79.97
N LEU A 257 15.15 -73.45 80.27
CA LEU A 257 14.55 -73.34 81.61
C LEU A 257 13.75 -74.61 81.97
N SER A 258 12.97 -75.15 81.03
CA SER A 258 12.19 -76.37 81.25
C SER A 258 13.07 -77.61 81.44
N THR A 259 14.12 -77.79 80.64
CA THR A 259 15.08 -78.89 80.83
C THR A 259 15.87 -78.73 82.12
N GLY A 260 16.31 -77.52 82.45
CA GLY A 260 16.94 -77.18 83.72
C GLY A 260 16.04 -77.50 84.92
N PHE A 261 14.76 -77.14 84.85
CA PHE A 261 13.78 -77.44 85.90
C PHE A 261 13.55 -78.96 86.05
N ARG A 262 13.46 -79.71 84.94
CA ARG A 262 13.33 -81.18 84.98
C ARG A 262 14.57 -81.84 85.59
N LEU A 263 15.77 -81.36 85.25
CA LEU A 263 17.02 -81.84 85.82
C LEU A 263 17.07 -81.53 87.33
N ALA A 264 16.76 -80.30 87.74
CA ALA A 264 16.67 -79.91 89.14
C ALA A 264 15.68 -80.79 89.92
N LYS A 265 14.48 -81.04 89.37
CA LYS A 265 13.49 -81.95 89.97
C LYS A 265 14.01 -83.38 90.10
N ARG A 266 14.70 -83.89 89.08
CA ARG A 266 15.32 -85.23 89.14
C ARG A 266 16.37 -85.30 90.24
N ILE A 267 17.27 -84.31 90.31
CA ILE A 267 18.31 -84.23 91.35
C ILE A 267 17.69 -84.21 92.75
N VAL A 268 16.61 -83.43 92.96
CA VAL A 268 15.93 -83.40 94.28
C VAL A 268 15.32 -84.76 94.64
N LEU A 269 14.69 -85.45 93.68
CA LEU A 269 14.16 -86.80 93.91
C LEU A 269 15.27 -87.81 94.18
N GLU A 270 16.39 -87.74 93.45
CA GLU A 270 17.57 -88.57 93.70
C GLU A 270 18.17 -88.27 95.08
N GLN A 271 18.30 -86.99 95.47
CA GLN A 271 18.74 -86.60 96.81
C GLN A 271 17.80 -87.11 97.91
N GLN A 272 16.49 -87.02 97.72
CA GLN A 272 15.51 -87.60 98.65
C GLN A 272 15.62 -89.13 98.72
N GLY A 273 15.80 -89.80 97.58
CA GLY A 273 16.02 -91.25 97.52
C GLY A 273 17.31 -91.68 98.22
N LEU A 274 18.41 -90.96 97.97
CA LEU A 274 19.70 -91.15 98.64
C LEU A 274 19.60 -90.87 100.14
N MET A 275 18.87 -89.83 100.55
CA MET A 275 18.61 -89.53 101.96
C MET A 275 17.81 -90.65 102.63
N HIS A 276 16.80 -91.20 101.94
CA HIS A 276 16.03 -92.34 102.43
C HIS A 276 16.91 -93.60 102.56
N GLN A 277 17.79 -93.86 101.59
CA GLN A 277 18.79 -94.94 101.69
C GLN A 277 19.76 -94.73 102.85
N LEU A 278 20.23 -93.50 103.08
CA LEU A 278 21.04 -93.14 104.24
C LEU A 278 20.30 -93.37 105.56
N GLN A 279 19.02 -93.01 105.65
CA GLN A 279 18.18 -93.29 106.82
C GLN A 279 18.00 -94.79 107.05
N LEU A 280 17.77 -95.58 105.99
CA LEU A 280 17.71 -97.04 106.07
C LEU A 280 19.04 -97.64 106.53
N LEU A 281 20.17 -97.14 106.00
CA LEU A 281 21.50 -97.55 106.45
C LEU A 281 21.76 -97.17 107.91
N GLN A 282 21.30 -96.00 108.36
CA GLN A 282 21.32 -95.58 109.77
C GLN A 282 20.42 -96.46 110.64
N GLN A 283 19.24 -96.85 110.17
CA GLN A 283 18.39 -97.83 110.86
C GLN A 283 19.07 -99.20 110.93
N ILE A 284 19.69 -99.65 109.85
CA ILE A 284 20.45 -100.91 109.81
C ILE A 284 21.65 -100.84 110.75
N THR A 285 22.42 -99.75 110.76
CA THR A 285 23.55 -99.57 111.68
C THR A 285 23.09 -99.45 113.12
N THR A 286 21.98 -98.77 113.43
CA THR A 286 21.41 -98.75 114.78
C THR A 286 20.84 -100.11 115.21
N THR A 287 20.30 -100.93 114.29
CA THR A 287 19.91 -102.33 114.58
C THR A 287 21.12 -103.28 114.71
N LEU A 288 22.21 -103.02 113.99
CA LEU A 288 23.46 -103.77 114.11
C LEU A 288 24.28 -103.33 115.34
N GLU A 289 24.11 -102.09 115.82
CA GLU A 289 24.68 -101.62 117.09
C GLU A 289 23.95 -102.19 118.32
N ALA A 290 22.70 -102.65 118.17
CA ALA A 290 21.97 -103.38 119.21
C ALA A 290 22.44 -104.84 119.37
N GLU A 291 23.10 -105.41 118.36
CA GLU A 291 23.59 -106.79 118.36
C GLU A 291 25.07 -106.87 117.89
N GLY A 292 26.01 -106.43 118.73
CA GLY A 292 27.42 -106.84 118.58
C GLY A 292 28.44 -105.74 118.82
N LYS A 293 29.11 -105.80 119.98
CA LYS A 293 30.32 -105.05 120.29
C LYS A 293 31.47 -105.48 119.35
N VAL A 294 32.23 -104.52 118.80
CA VAL A 294 33.72 -104.40 118.83
C VAL A 294 34.19 -103.15 118.04
N LYS A 295 35.28 -102.56 118.53
CA LYS A 295 35.88 -101.23 118.31
C LYS A 295 36.80 -101.12 117.06
N ILE A 296 36.80 -99.93 116.39
CA ILE A 296 37.91 -98.96 116.06
C ILE A 296 39.20 -99.53 115.38
N PRO A 297 39.94 -98.86 114.42
CA PRO A 297 40.14 -97.41 114.24
C PRO A 297 40.20 -96.81 112.81
N ASP A 298 40.25 -95.47 112.81
CA ASP A 298 40.79 -94.54 111.79
C ASP A 298 42.00 -95.04 110.98
N ARG A 299 42.04 -94.62 109.70
CA ARG A 299 43.29 -94.18 109.06
C ARG A 299 43.04 -93.17 107.94
N ASN A 300 43.52 -91.96 108.20
CA ASN A 300 43.82 -90.88 107.29
C ASN A 300 44.94 -91.30 106.30
N CYS A 301 44.88 -90.88 105.03
CA CYS A 301 46.07 -90.68 104.19
C CYS A 301 45.75 -89.79 102.99
N GLN A 302 46.56 -88.75 102.86
CA GLN A 302 46.59 -87.72 101.84
C GLN A 302 47.29 -88.18 100.55
N ASP A 303 47.07 -87.36 99.52
CA ASP A 303 48.04 -86.85 98.53
C ASP A 303 48.11 -87.38 97.09
N ASN A 304 48.37 -86.36 96.24
CA ASN A 304 48.88 -86.31 94.85
C ASN A 304 47.84 -86.37 93.73
N THR A 305 47.82 -85.50 92.71
CA THR A 305 48.74 -84.49 92.13
C THR A 305 47.89 -83.74 91.08
N GLY A 306 47.85 -82.40 91.01
CA GLY A 306 48.80 -81.59 90.23
C GLY A 306 48.56 -81.66 88.71
N ILE A 307 48.06 -80.56 88.10
CA ILE A 307 48.62 -79.87 86.91
C ILE A 307 47.64 -78.74 86.44
N HIS A 308 48.07 -77.49 86.63
CA HIS A 308 48.15 -76.35 85.70
C HIS A 308 47.37 -76.43 84.36
N SER A 309 46.81 -75.37 83.74
CA SER A 309 47.02 -73.92 83.84
C SER A 309 46.14 -73.17 82.82
N SER A 310 45.82 -71.90 83.15
CA SER A 310 45.61 -70.70 82.29
C SER A 310 44.36 -70.63 81.39
N ILE A 311 43.38 -69.74 81.59
CA ILE A 311 43.36 -68.24 81.55
C ILE A 311 43.82 -67.75 80.15
N SER A 312 43.00 -67.08 79.33
CA SER A 312 42.74 -65.62 79.39
C SER A 312 41.62 -65.22 78.41
N SER A 313 40.55 -64.57 78.89
CA SER A 313 40.13 -63.16 78.65
C SER A 313 39.91 -62.77 77.18
N VAL A 314 38.68 -62.52 76.71
CA VAL A 314 37.89 -61.27 76.89
C VAL A 314 38.67 -60.02 76.53
N THR A 315 38.23 -59.29 75.51
CA THR A 315 37.83 -57.87 75.66
C THR A 315 36.83 -57.44 74.58
N TRP A 316 35.92 -56.61 75.06
CA TRP A 316 34.87 -55.85 74.39
C TRP A 316 35.36 -54.42 74.10
N ASN A 317 34.54 -53.70 73.31
CA ASN A 317 34.48 -52.25 73.08
C ASN A 317 35.35 -51.71 71.92
N ASP A 318 34.94 -50.74 71.10
CA ASP A 318 33.82 -49.80 71.20
C ASP A 318 33.47 -49.18 69.83
N ALA A 319 32.38 -48.42 69.87
CA ALA A 319 31.55 -47.82 68.83
C ALA A 319 32.03 -46.52 68.11
N LEU A 320 31.35 -46.21 66.98
CA LEU A 320 31.14 -44.91 66.27
C LEU A 320 32.38 -44.28 65.55
N GLU A 321 32.34 -43.62 64.37
CA GLU A 321 31.30 -42.96 63.55
C GLU A 321 31.90 -42.54 62.17
N LYS A 322 31.03 -42.38 61.13
CA LYS A 322 31.09 -41.45 59.95
C LYS A 322 32.23 -41.61 58.91
N THR A 323 32.07 -41.51 57.57
CA THR A 323 31.04 -41.02 56.63
C THR A 323 31.49 -41.41 55.18
N PRO A 324 30.66 -41.26 54.12
CA PRO A 324 30.83 -41.91 52.80
C PRO A 324 31.67 -41.09 51.80
N PRO A 325 32.02 -41.63 50.62
CA PRO A 325 32.49 -40.78 49.51
C PRO A 325 31.31 -40.26 48.69
N GLN A 326 31.34 -38.97 48.38
CA GLN A 326 30.48 -38.32 47.38
C GLN A 326 31.03 -38.53 45.96
N SER A 327 30.06 -38.60 45.04
CA SER A 327 30.00 -38.05 43.68
C SER A 327 31.13 -38.30 42.69
#